data_AF-A0A7C4L7N8-F1
#
_entry.id   AF-A0A7C4L7N8-F1
#
_cell.length_a   1.000
_cell.length_b   1.000
_cell.length_c   1.000
_cell.angle_alpha   90.00
_cell.angle_beta   90.00
_cell.angle_gamma   90.00
#
_symmetry.space_group_name_H-M   'P 1'
#
loop_
_entity.id
_entity.type
_entity.pdbx_description
1 polymer ?
#
loop_
_entity_poly.entity_id
_entity_poly.type
_entity_poly.pdbx_seq_one_letter_code
_entity_poly.pdbx_strand_id
1 'polypeptide(L)'
;MNIKKYIKEHNDFIKEQINLNSDKINFIELKKIHQQKIEYMQHERIVHLLVTLFFGLYLLISIGFVAFKSTFELMFLVALLFVLVIAYVIHYFFLENSIQNWYRLMDEIDKKIKG
;
A
#
# COMPACT_ATOMS: atom_id res chain seq x y z
N MET A 1 2.44 -13.85 1.66
CA MET A 1 2.23 -13.49 0.24
C MET A 1 3.24 -12.42 -0.15
N ASN A 2 4.04 -12.60 -1.21
CA ASN A 2 5.00 -11.59 -1.63
C ASN A 2 4.26 -10.52 -2.46
N ILE A 3 3.88 -9.42 -1.80
CA ILE A 3 3.09 -8.33 -2.39
C ILE A 3 3.73 -7.80 -3.67
N LYS A 4 5.06 -7.70 -3.73
CA LYS A 4 5.80 -7.27 -4.95
C LYS A 4 5.57 -8.22 -6.12
N LYS A 5 5.65 -9.54 -5.88
CA LYS A 5 5.42 -10.56 -6.91
C LYS A 5 3.97 -10.54 -7.40
N TYR A 6 3.02 -10.46 -6.46
CA TYR A 6 1.59 -10.38 -6.77
C TYR A 6 1.25 -9.14 -7.62
N ILE A 7 1.79 -7.97 -7.28
CA ILE A 7 1.60 -6.73 -8.04
C ILE A 7 2.15 -6.88 -9.46
N LYS A 8 3.34 -7.47 -9.59
CA LYS A 8 3.98 -7.68 -10.89
C LYS A 8 3.15 -8.60 -11.78
N GLU A 9 2.74 -9.77 -11.26
CA GLU A 9 1.93 -10.74 -12.00
C GLU A 9 0.59 -10.13 -12.46
N HIS A 10 -0.06 -9.34 -11.61
CA HIS A 10 -1.29 -8.65 -11.99
C HIS A 10 -1.06 -7.55 -13.04
N ASN A 11 0.04 -6.80 -12.94
CA ASN A 11 0.39 -5.79 -13.95
C ASN A 11 0.68 -6.43 -15.31
N ASP A 12 1.44 -7.53 -15.32
CA ASP A 12 1.79 -8.23 -16.54
C ASP A 12 0.52 -8.81 -17.20
N PHE A 13 -0.38 -9.40 -16.42
CA PHE A 13 -1.69 -9.85 -16.88
C PHE A 13 -2.51 -8.72 -17.53
N ILE A 14 -2.67 -7.58 -16.85
CA ILE A 14 -3.44 -6.44 -17.38
C ILE A 14 -2.84 -5.92 -18.69
N LYS A 15 -1.50 -5.78 -18.75
CA LYS A 15 -0.81 -5.31 -19.96
C LYS A 15 -0.96 -6.28 -21.13
N GLU A 16 -0.89 -7.58 -20.88
CA GLU A 16 -1.15 -8.59 -21.91
C GLU A 16 -2.57 -8.47 -22.47
N GLN A 17 -3.58 -8.31 -21.61
CA GLN A 17 -4.96 -8.15 -22.05
C GLN A 17 -5.18 -6.85 -22.85
N ILE A 18 -4.51 -5.75 -22.47
CA ILE A 18 -4.57 -4.47 -23.20
C ILE A 18 -3.91 -4.58 -24.58
N ASN A 19 -2.77 -5.29 -24.69
CA ASN A 19 -2.01 -5.42 -25.94
C ASN A 19 -2.67 -6.36 -26.96
N LEU A 20 -3.40 -7.38 -26.50
CA LEU A 20 -4.02 -8.37 -27.38
C LEU A 20 -5.21 -7.82 -28.19
N ASN A 21 -5.61 -6.55 -27.98
CA ASN A 21 -6.65 -5.83 -28.73
C ASN A 21 -7.87 -6.72 -29.05
N SER A 22 -8.23 -7.59 -28.10
CA SER A 22 -9.13 -8.69 -28.37
C SER A 22 -10.54 -8.17 -28.20
N ASP A 23 -11.23 -7.98 -29.32
CA ASP A 23 -12.67 -7.71 -29.44
C ASP A 23 -13.57 -8.69 -28.64
N LYS A 24 -12.99 -9.74 -28.04
CA LYS A 24 -13.65 -10.77 -27.23
C LYS A 24 -13.57 -10.57 -25.72
N ILE A 25 -12.69 -9.72 -25.20
CA ILE A 25 -12.61 -9.50 -23.76
C ILE A 25 -13.47 -8.31 -23.40
N ASN A 26 -14.46 -8.54 -22.53
CA ASN A 26 -15.28 -7.47 -22.00
C ASN A 26 -14.39 -6.59 -21.11
N PHE A 27 -13.81 -5.53 -21.67
CA PHE A 27 -12.96 -4.58 -20.94
C PHE A 27 -13.67 -4.02 -19.69
N ILE A 28 -15.00 -4.04 -19.66
CA ILE A 28 -15.83 -3.71 -18.49
C ILE A 28 -15.62 -4.73 -17.35
N GLU A 29 -15.53 -6.01 -17.67
CA GLU A 29 -15.24 -7.07 -16.68
C GLU A 29 -13.79 -7.02 -16.20
N LEU A 30 -12.83 -6.77 -17.12
CA LEU A 30 -11.43 -6.54 -16.77
C LEU A 30 -11.27 -5.35 -15.82
N LYS A 31 -11.97 -4.25 -16.11
CA LYS A 31 -12.03 -3.07 -15.25
C LYS A 31 -12.56 -3.42 -13.86
N LYS A 32 -13.66 -4.17 -13.78
CA LYS A 32 -14.26 -4.59 -12.51
C LYS A 32 -13.28 -5.41 -11.65
N ILE A 33 -12.56 -6.36 -12.25
CA ILE A 33 -11.54 -7.16 -11.56
C ILE A 33 -10.39 -6.27 -11.08
N HIS A 34 -9.94 -5.32 -11.91
CA HIS A 34 -8.87 -4.39 -11.54
C HIS A 34 -9.30 -3.43 -10.41
N GLN A 35 -10.55 -2.94 -10.43
CA GLN A 35 -11.13 -2.11 -9.39
C GLN A 35 -11.17 -2.82 -8.04
N GLN A 36 -11.66 -4.07 -7.99
CA GLN A 36 -11.68 -4.87 -6.76
C GLN A 36 -10.28 -5.03 -6.17
N LYS A 37 -9.26 -5.25 -7.01
CA LYS A 37 -7.87 -5.35 -6.55
C LYS A 37 -7.35 -4.02 -5.99
N ILE A 38 -7.67 -2.88 -6.62
CA ILE A 38 -7.34 -1.56 -6.08
C ILE A 38 -7.99 -1.36 -4.69
N GLU A 39 -9.27 -1.71 -4.53
CA GLU A 39 -9.97 -1.62 -3.25
C GLU A 39 -9.29 -2.45 -2.16
N TYR A 40 -8.87 -3.69 -2.46
CA TYR A 40 -8.13 -4.51 -1.51
C TYR A 40 -6.81 -3.84 -1.06
N MET A 41 -6.04 -3.29 -2.00
CA MET A 41 -4.80 -2.59 -1.66
C MET A 41 -5.07 -1.28 -0.87
N GLN A 42 -6.18 -0.60 -1.14
CA GLN A 42 -6.60 0.57 -0.35
C GLN A 42 -6.95 0.17 1.09
N HIS A 43 -7.65 -0.94 1.28
CA HIS A 43 -7.93 -1.46 2.61
C HIS A 43 -6.64 -1.77 3.39
N GLU A 44 -5.66 -2.43 2.76
CA GLU A 44 -4.37 -2.69 3.39
C GLU A 44 -3.65 -1.39 3.79
N ARG A 45 -3.71 -0.35 2.95
CA ARG A 45 -3.15 0.97 3.29
C ARG A 45 -3.80 1.59 4.51
N ILE A 46 -5.13 1.54 4.63
CA ILE A 46 -5.85 2.10 5.77
C ILE A 46 -5.45 1.37 7.05
N VAL A 47 -5.37 0.05 7.01
CA VAL A 47 -4.92 -0.76 8.16
C VAL A 47 -3.48 -0.40 8.52
N HIS A 48 -2.57 -0.30 7.55
CA HIS A 48 -1.19 0.10 7.80
C HIS A 48 -1.06 1.51 8.37
N LEU A 49 -1.83 2.47 7.86
CA LEU A 49 -1.86 3.83 8.38
C LEU A 49 -2.35 3.85 9.83
N LEU A 50 -3.41 3.11 10.14
CA LEU A 50 -3.97 3.01 11.48
C LEU A 50 -2.95 2.42 12.46
N VAL A 51 -2.31 1.31 12.09
CA VAL A 51 -1.28 0.66 12.91
C VAL A 51 -0.07 1.58 13.10
N THR A 52 0.36 2.29 12.06
CA THR A 52 1.46 3.27 12.13
C THR A 52 1.10 4.43 13.06
N LEU A 53 -0.14 4.92 13.01
CA LEU A 53 -0.64 5.97 13.89
C LEU A 53 -0.60 5.53 15.35
N PHE A 54 -1.06 4.30 15.65
CA PHE A 54 -0.98 3.77 17.02
C PHE A 54 0.46 3.69 17.51
N PHE A 55 1.38 3.13 16.73
CA PHE A 55 2.79 3.07 17.12
C PHE A 55 3.41 4.45 17.27
N GLY A 56 3.07 5.40 16.39
CA GLY A 56 3.49 6.80 16.51
C GLY A 56 2.98 7.47 17.79
N LEU A 57 1.71 7.23 18.16
CA LEU A 57 1.15 7.72 19.41
C LEU A 57 1.84 7.11 20.64
N TYR A 58 2.05 5.78 20.64
CA TYR A 58 2.80 5.11 21.72
C TYR A 58 4.23 5.62 21.83
N LEU A 59 4.89 5.90 20.72
CA LEU A 59 6.21 6.51 20.69
C LEU A 59 6.19 7.89 21.34
N LEU A 60 5.24 8.77 20.97
CA LEU A 60 5.11 10.11 21.55
C LEU A 60 4.85 10.06 23.07
N ILE A 61 3.96 9.17 23.51
CA ILE A 61 3.68 8.95 24.94
C ILE A 61 4.96 8.48 25.65
N SER A 62 5.68 7.51 25.07
CA SER A 62 6.92 6.97 25.65
C SER A 62 8.02 8.03 25.76
N ILE A 63 8.17 8.89 24.75
CA ILE A 63 9.08 10.05 24.80
C ILE A 63 8.67 11.00 25.92
N GLY A 64 7.37 11.26 26.09
CA GLY A 64 6.84 12.04 27.20
C GLY A 64 7.26 11.46 28.56
N PHE A 65 7.12 10.15 28.77
CA PHE A 65 7.55 9.49 30.00
C PHE A 65 9.07 9.58 30.23
N VAL A 66 9.89 9.42 29.18
CA VAL A 66 11.35 9.59 29.27
C VAL A 66 11.73 10.99 29.74
N ALA A 67 10.98 12.02 29.33
CA ALA A 67 11.22 13.40 29.76
C ALA A 67 10.99 13.62 31.26
N PHE A 68 10.08 12.87 31.90
CA PHE A 68 9.88 12.91 33.35
C PHE A 68 10.82 11.98 34.11
N LYS A 69 11.06 10.77 33.59
CA LYS A 69 11.92 9.76 34.19
C LYS A 69 12.69 9.02 33.12
N SER A 70 13.95 9.37 32.95
CA SER A 70 14.84 8.70 32.02
C SER A 70 15.42 7.44 32.66
N THR A 71 14.99 6.27 32.17
CA THR A 71 15.58 4.97 32.53
C THR A 71 16.04 4.28 31.25
N PHE A 72 17.04 3.43 31.37
CA PHE A 72 17.59 2.68 30.24
C PHE A 72 16.52 1.84 29.52
N GLU A 73 15.61 1.21 30.26
CA GLU A 73 14.50 0.41 29.72
C GLU A 73 13.54 1.25 28.85
N LEU A 74 13.18 2.46 29.31
CA LEU A 74 12.30 3.36 28.55
C LEU A 74 12.99 3.90 27.29
N MET A 75 14.29 4.22 27.37
CA MET A 75 15.06 4.64 26.20
C MET A 75 15.13 3.52 25.14
N PHE A 76 15.35 2.28 25.59
CA PHE A 76 15.34 1.12 24.70
C PHE A 76 13.97 0.91 24.03
N LEU A 77 12.88 1.05 24.80
CA LEU A 77 11.51 0.98 24.26
C LEU A 77 11.25 2.05 23.20
N VAL A 78 11.65 3.29 23.45
CA VAL A 78 11.53 4.40 22.48
C VAL A 78 12.31 4.09 21.22
N ALA A 79 13.55 3.62 21.33
CA ALA A 79 14.36 3.26 20.16
C ALA A 79 13.71 2.14 19.34
N LEU A 80 13.17 1.11 20.00
CA LEU A 80 12.46 0.02 19.35
C LEU A 80 11.21 0.51 18.61
N LEU A 81 10.37 1.30 19.27
CA LEU A 81 9.17 1.89 18.67
C LEU A 81 9.52 2.80 17.49
N PHE A 82 10.61 3.57 17.59
CA PHE A 82 11.07 4.46 16.54
C PHE A 82 11.48 3.70 15.27
N VAL A 83 12.31 2.65 15.43
CA VAL A 83 12.69 1.76 14.31
C VAL A 83 11.45 1.14 13.67
N LEU A 84 10.49 0.72 14.50
CA LEU A 84 9.24 0.14 14.02
C LEU A 84 8.46 1.16 13.17
N VAL A 85 8.22 2.38 13.68
CA VAL A 85 7.52 3.44 12.94
C VAL A 85 8.20 3.73 11.60
N ILE A 86 9.54 3.83 11.56
CA ILE A 86 10.28 4.03 10.31
C ILE A 86 10.01 2.88 9.32
N ALA A 87 10.13 1.63 9.76
CA ALA A 87 9.88 0.47 8.91
C ALA A 87 8.44 0.47 8.36
N TYR A 88 7.45 0.83 9.19
CA TYR A 88 6.05 0.96 8.78
C TYR A 88 5.82 2.10 7.78
N VAL A 89 6.46 3.26 7.97
CA VAL A 89 6.39 4.39 7.02
C VAL A 89 6.97 4.01 5.67
N ILE A 90 8.12 3.33 5.64
CA ILE A 90 8.73 2.82 4.40
C ILE A 90 7.77 1.86 3.69
N HIS A 91 7.16 0.95 4.43
CA HIS A 91 6.18 0.01 3.88
C HIS A 91 4.96 0.73 3.30
N TYR A 92 4.45 1.77 3.98
CA TYR A 92 3.34 2.59 3.51
C TYR A 92 3.65 3.25 2.16
N PHE A 93 4.83 3.87 2.00
CA PHE A 93 5.23 4.49 0.73
C PHE A 93 5.35 3.49 -0.42
N PHE A 94 5.82 2.27 -0.14
CA PHE A 94 5.85 1.21 -1.14
C PHE A 94 4.43 0.85 -1.65
N LEU A 95 3.47 0.78 -0.73
CA LEU A 95 2.08 0.45 -1.04
C LEU A 95 1.39 1.59 -1.81
N GLU A 96 1.64 2.84 -1.42
CA GLU A 96 1.17 4.04 -2.12
C GLU A 96 1.62 4.06 -3.58
N ASN A 97 2.93 3.92 -3.82
CA ASN A 97 3.51 3.94 -5.17
C ASN A 97 2.93 2.84 -6.07
N SER A 98 2.65 1.67 -5.48
CA SER A 98 2.06 0.54 -6.20
C SER A 98 0.63 0.85 -6.66
N ILE A 99 -0.18 1.45 -5.80
CA ILE A 99 -1.56 1.86 -6.14
C ILE A 99 -1.57 2.98 -7.17
N GLN A 100 -0.66 3.96 -7.07
CA GLN A 100 -0.55 5.02 -8.08
C GLN A 100 -0.29 4.46 -9.48
N ASN A 101 0.54 3.42 -9.57
CA ASN A 101 0.76 2.72 -10.83
C ASN A 101 -0.51 2.00 -11.32
N TRP A 102 -1.30 1.41 -10.42
CA TRP A 102 -2.57 0.77 -10.78
C TRP A 102 -3.63 1.76 -11.26
N TYR A 103 -3.69 2.98 -10.71
CA TYR A 103 -4.57 4.02 -11.26
C TYR A 103 -4.21 4.40 -12.69
N ARG A 104 -2.91 4.50 -13.01
CA ARG A 104 -2.48 4.74 -14.40
C ARG A 104 -2.90 3.62 -15.34
N LEU A 105 -2.80 2.36 -14.91
CA LEU A 105 -3.29 1.22 -15.68
C LEU A 105 -4.81 1.24 -15.85
N MET A 106 -5.56 1.68 -14.83
CA MET A 106 -7.00 1.90 -14.95
C MET A 106 -7.33 2.94 -16.02
N ASP A 107 -6.61 4.06 -16.05
CA ASP A 107 -6.79 5.11 -17.05
C ASP A 107 -6.51 4.59 -18.47
N GLU A 108 -5.53 3.69 -18.64
CA GLU A 108 -5.25 3.03 -19.91
C GLU A 108 -6.40 2.10 -20.34
N ILE A 109 -6.97 1.32 -19.41
CA ILE A 109 -8.16 0.50 -19.68
C ILE A 109 -9.35 1.37 -20.08
N ASP A 110 -9.57 2.49 -19.38
CA ASP A 110 -10.68 3.41 -19.67
C ASP A 110 -10.56 4.10 -21.02
N LYS A 111 -9.34 4.41 -21.47
CA LYS A 111 -9.09 4.90 -22.84
C LYS A 111 -9.47 3.86 -23.90
N LYS A 112 -9.20 2.58 -23.65
CA LYS A 112 -9.57 1.47 -24.55
C LYS A 112 -11.07 1.17 -24.59
N ILE A 113 -11.81 1.48 -23.53
CA ILE A 113 -13.27 1.35 -23.51
C ILE A 113 -13.95 2.50 -24.27
N LYS A 114 -13.37 3.70 -24.21
CA LYS A 114 -13.96 4.93 -24.79
C LYS A 114 -13.56 5.21 -26.24
N GLY A 115 -12.46 4.63 -26.73
CA GLY A 115 -11.95 4.79 -28.09
C GLY A 115 -12.23 3.57 -28.93
#